data_AF-A0A960D2S7-F1
#
_entry.id   AF-A0A960D2S7-F1
#
_cell.length_a   1.000
_cell.length_b   1.000
_cell.length_c   1.000
_cell.angle_alpha   90.00
_cell.angle_beta   90.00
_cell.angle_gamma   90.00
#
_symmetry.space_group_name_H-M   'P 1'
#
loop_
_entity.id
_entity.type
_entity.pdbx_description
1 polymer ?
#
loop_
_entity_poly.entity_id
_entity_poly.type
_entity_poly.pdbx_seq_one_letter_code
_entity_poly.pdbx_strand_id
1 'polypeptide(L)' 'MTLHIADENRVRTLTLDRPEALNAFNEALYDATADALLAAADDPEVAVVIITGTGRAFSAGQD' A
#
# COMPACT_ATOMS: atom_id res chain seq x y z
N MET A 1 6.25 9.93 -2.62
CA MET A 1 5.24 9.12 -3.33
C MET A 1 4.48 8.42 -2.21
N THR A 2 3.15 8.47 -2.11
CA THR A 2 2.45 8.05 -0.89
C THR A 2 2.40 6.53 -0.68
N LEU A 3 2.58 5.75 -1.75
CA LEU A 3 2.54 4.29 -1.77
C LEU A 3 3.64 3.73 -2.70
N HIS A 4 4.36 2.70 -2.26
CA HIS A 4 5.24 1.89 -3.12
C HIS A 4 4.59 0.57 -3.48
N ILE A 5 4.84 0.08 -4.70
CA ILE A 5 4.31 -1.19 -5.21
C ILE A 5 5.49 -2.02 -5.73
N ALA A 6 5.57 -3.28 -5.33
CA ALA A 6 6.56 -4.25 -5.83
C ALA A 6 5.91 -5.62 -6.03
N ASP A 7 6.21 -6.27 -7.15
CA ASP A 7 5.66 -7.58 -7.50
C ASP A 7 6.79 -8.62 -7.57
N GLU A 8 6.62 -9.73 -6.85
CA GLU A 8 7.56 -10.85 -6.86
C GLU A 8 6.82 -12.16 -6.62
N ASN A 9 7.07 -13.20 -7.43
CA ASN A 9 6.51 -14.55 -7.25
C ASN A 9 4.98 -14.57 -7.03
N ARG A 10 4.24 -13.78 -7.82
CA ARG A 10 2.77 -13.60 -7.72
C ARG A 10 2.28 -12.95 -6.42
N VAL A 11 3.17 -12.28 -5.70
CA VAL A 11 2.86 -11.47 -4.51
C VAL A 11 3.06 -10.00 -4.83
N ARG A 12 2.01 -9.18 -4.66
CA ARG A 12 2.10 -7.71 -4.74
C ARG A 12 2.26 -7.14 -3.33
N THR A 13 3.33 -6.40 -3.10
CA THR A 13 3.61 -5.71 -1.84
C THR A 13 3.29 -4.23 -1.99
N LEU A 14 2.37 -3.75 -1.16
CA LEU A 14 1.96 -2.35 -1.03
C LEU A 14 2.59 -1.77 0.24
N THR A 15 3.49 -0.81 0.10
CA THR A 15 4.17 -0.18 1.23
C THR A 15 3.74 1.27 1.38
N LEU A 16 3.05 1.60 2.48
CA LEU A 16 2.66 2.97 2.82
C LEU A 16 3.92 3.82 3.09
N ASP A 17 4.04 4.97 2.42
CA ASP A 17 5.25 5.82 2.45
C ASP A 17 4.89 7.25 2.88
N ARG A 18 4.48 7.37 4.14
CA ARG A 18 4.35 8.64 4.88
C ARG A 18 4.95 8.49 6.30
N PRO A 19 6.23 8.10 6.44
CA PRO A 19 6.82 7.74 7.73
C PRO A 19 6.81 8.89 8.75
N GLU A 20 6.90 10.13 8.29
CA GLU A 20 6.78 11.35 9.11
C GLU A 20 5.40 11.52 9.77
N ALA A 21 4.35 10.98 9.15
CA ALA A 21 2.98 10.95 9.66
C ALA A 21 2.58 9.57 10.21
N LEU A 22 3.56 8.70 10.50
CA LEU A 22 3.33 7.30 10.92
C LEU A 22 2.39 6.54 9.97
N ASN A 23 2.48 6.84 8.66
CA ASN A 23 1.63 6.26 7.63
C ASN A 23 0.12 6.46 7.87
N ALA A 24 -0.28 7.57 8.49
CA ALA A 24 -1.68 7.97 8.56
C ALA A 24 -2.26 8.13 7.14
N PHE A 25 -3.54 7.80 6.95
CA PHE A 25 -4.23 7.92 5.68
C PHE A 25 -4.67 9.37 5.45
N ASN A 26 -4.19 9.97 4.37
CA ASN A 26 -4.82 11.12 3.75
C ASN A 26 -5.56 10.67 2.48
N GLU A 27 -6.28 11.59 1.84
CA GLU A 27 -7.03 11.33 0.60
C GLU A 27 -6.16 10.67 -0.48
N ALA A 28 -4.95 11.21 -0.73
CA ALA A 28 -4.05 10.66 -1.73
C ALA A 28 -3.55 9.22 -1.42
N LEU A 29 -3.38 8.87 -0.14
CA LEU A 29 -3.01 7.50 0.25
C LEU A 29 -4.21 6.56 0.19
N TYR A 30 -5.43 7.04 0.48
CA TYR A 30 -6.65 6.26 0.27
C TYR A 30 -6.82 5.90 -1.20
N ASP A 31 -6.78 6.88 -2.09
CA ASP A 31 -6.98 6.69 -3.52
C ASP A 31 -5.92 5.72 -4.08
N ALA A 32 -4.64 5.97 -3.77
CA ALA A 32 -3.55 5.13 -4.24
C ALA A 32 -3.66 3.67 -3.74
N THR A 33 -4.08 3.47 -2.48
CA THR A 33 -4.22 2.12 -1.92
C THR A 33 -5.44 1.41 -2.49
N ALA A 34 -6.55 2.12 -2.69
CA ALA A 34 -7.76 1.58 -3.31
C ALA A 34 -7.49 1.15 -4.77
N ASP A 35 -6.86 2.02 -5.56
CA ASP A 35 -6.48 1.73 -6.95
C ASP A 35 -5.54 0.53 -7.03
N ALA A 36 -4.54 0.44 -6.14
CA ALA A 36 -3.59 -0.66 -6.13
C ALA A 36 -4.24 -2.01 -5.76
N LEU A 37 -5.23 -2.00 -4.85
CA LEU A 37 -5.98 -3.20 -4.47
C LEU A 37 -6.92 -3.65 -5.59
N LEU A 38 -7.60 -2.73 -6.27
CA LEU A 38 -8.42 -3.04 -7.44
C LEU A 38 -7.56 -3.61 -8.58
N ALA A 39 -6.43 -2.97 -8.86
CA ALA A 39 -5.48 -3.46 -9.86
C ALA A 39 -4.90 -4.84 -9.50
N ALA A 40 -4.73 -5.16 -8.21
CA ALA A 40 -4.32 -6.48 -7.77
C ALA A 40 -5.43 -7.54 -7.94
N ALA A 41 -6.69 -7.14 -7.74
CA ALA A 41 -7.84 -8.04 -7.90
C ALA A 41 -8.08 -8.42 -9.37
N ASP A 42 -7.80 -7.51 -10.30
CA ASP A 42 -7.97 -7.72 -11.74
C ASP A 42 -6.77 -8.40 -12.42
N ASP A 43 -5.65 -8.54 -11.70
CA ASP A 43 -4.40 -9.07 -12.24
C ASP A 43 -4.28 -10.59 -11.98
N PRO A 44 -4.41 -11.46 -13.01
CA PRO A 44 -4.34 -12.90 -12.82
C PRO A 44 -2.93 -13.39 -12.44
N GLU A 45 -1.89 -12.55 -12.52
CA GLU A 45 -0.55 -12.86 -12.04
C GLU A 45 -0.36 -12.56 -10.54
N VAL A 46 -1.29 -11.85 -9.90
CA VAL A 46 -1.28 -11.61 -8.46
C VAL A 46 -2.17 -12.64 -7.75
N ALA A 47 -1.60 -13.36 -6.78
CA ALA A 47 -2.31 -14.33 -5.94
C ALA A 47 -2.42 -13.87 -4.48
N VAL A 48 -1.50 -13.01 -4.03
CA VAL A 48 -1.41 -12.54 -2.65
C VAL A 48 -1.07 -11.05 -2.65
N VAL A 49 -1.71 -10.29 -1.77
CA VAL A 49 -1.33 -8.90 -1.47
C VAL A 49 -0.80 -8.81 -0.05
N ILE A 50 0.39 -8.21 0.10
CA ILE A 50 0.95 -7.80 1.39
C ILE A 50 0.77 -6.29 1.50
N ILE A 51 0.23 -5.82 2.62
CA ILE A 51 0.19 -4.39 2.96
C ILE A 51 1.08 -4.18 4.16
N THR A 52 2.01 -3.23 4.06
CA THR A 52 2.93 -2.87 5.14
C THR A 52 3.23 -1.37 5.11
N GLY A 53 3.95 -0.85 6.11
CA GLY A 53 4.33 0.57 6.20
C GLY A 53 5.85 0.75 6.25
N THR A 54 6.35 1.85 5.69
CA THR A 54 7.73 2.28 5.90
C THR A 54 7.97 2.76 7.33
N GLY A 55 9.22 2.74 7.77
CA GLY A 55 9.60 3.30 9.07
C GLY A 55 9.14 2.45 10.25
N ARG A 56 8.72 3.12 11.33
CA ARG A 56 8.52 2.47 12.65
C ARG A 56 7.09 1.99 12.92
N ALA A 57 6.15 2.27 12.03
CA ALA A 57 4.72 1.99 12.25
C ALA A 57 4.10 1.45 10.96
N PHE A 58 3.11 0.56 11.12
CA PHE A 58 2.27 0.15 9.99
C PHE A 58 1.44 1.33 9.48
N SER A 59 0.53 1.85 10.32
CA SER A 59 -0.27 3.06 10.11
C SER A 59 -0.80 3.57 11.45
N ALA A 60 -0.91 4.89 11.61
CA ALA A 60 -1.57 5.52 12.74
C ALA A 60 -3.10 5.64 12.59
N GLY A 61 -3.67 5.18 11.47
CA GLY A 61 -5.09 5.31 11.17
C GLY A 61 -5.37 6.48 10.23
N GLN A 62 -6.39 7.27 10.52
CA GLN A 62 -6.80 8.41 9.71
C GLN A 62 -6.10 9.70 10.14
N ASP A 63 -5.68 10.52 9.17
CA ASP A 63 -5.17 11.89 9.36
C ASP A 63 -6.30 12.87 9.72
#